data_AF-A0A367EM46-F1
#
_entry.id   AF-A0A367EM46-F1
#
_cell.length_a   1.000
_cell.length_b   1.000
_cell.length_c   1.000
_cell.angle_alpha   90.00
_cell.angle_beta   90.00
_cell.angle_gamma   90.00
#
_symmetry.space_group_name_H-M   'P 1'
#
loop_
_entity.id
_entity.type
_entity.pdbx_description
1 polymer ?
#
loop_
_entity_poly.entity_id
_entity_poly.type
_entity_poly.pdbx_seq_one_letter_code
_entity_poly.pdbx_strand_id
1 'polypeptide(L)' 'MDLSGRASETAHYAELFGFGHLPPHQQAVGKPCHDLAMQMIKALPDGHHLAAGLHSLLQARESFIRAADARKPS' A
#
# COMPACT_ATOMS: atom_id res chain seq x y z
N MET A 1 -6.54 -12.09 -1.93
CA MET A 1 -7.73 -11.29 -2.27
C MET A 1 -8.11 -11.65 -3.69
N ASP A 2 -9.38 -11.89 -3.98
CA ASP A 2 -9.83 -12.11 -5.36
C ASP A 2 -9.93 -10.75 -6.07
N LEU A 3 -9.18 -10.59 -7.16
CA LEU A 3 -9.10 -9.37 -7.97
C LEU A 3 -9.62 -9.60 -9.39
N SER A 4 -10.22 -10.76 -9.68
CA SER A 4 -10.61 -11.21 -11.03
C SER A 4 -11.70 -10.39 -11.74
N GLY A 5 -12.15 -9.28 -11.15
CA GLY A 5 -13.08 -8.31 -11.76
C GLY A 5 -12.63 -6.85 -11.63
N ARG A 6 -11.38 -6.60 -11.22
CA ARG A 6 -10.84 -5.26 -11.02
C ARG A 6 -10.13 -4.75 -12.27
N ALA A 7 -10.18 -3.44 -12.47
CA ALA A 7 -9.34 -2.76 -13.45
C ALA A 7 -7.86 -3.09 -13.19
N SER A 8 -7.09 -3.31 -14.27
CA SER A 8 -5.67 -3.70 -14.19
C SER A 8 -4.85 -2.74 -13.32
N GLU A 9 -5.18 -1.45 -13.34
CA GLU A 9 -4.54 -0.44 -12.48
C GLU A 9 -4.77 -0.69 -10.98
N THR A 10 -6.01 -1.03 -10.60
CA THR A 10 -6.35 -1.30 -9.19
C THR A 10 -5.71 -2.59 -8.71
N ALA A 11 -5.66 -3.62 -9.57
CA ALA A 11 -4.95 -4.86 -9.28
C ALA A 11 -3.44 -4.62 -9.11
N HIS A 12 -2.84 -3.80 -9.97
CA HIS A 12 -1.43 -3.45 -9.86
C HIS A 12 -1.08 -2.74 -8.55
N TYR A 13 -1.91 -1.78 -8.11
CA TYR A 13 -1.71 -1.15 -6.80
C TYR A 13 -1.74 -2.16 -5.65
N ALA A 14 -2.64 -3.16 -5.70
CA ALA A 14 -2.72 -4.17 -4.64
C ALA A 14 -1.40 -4.95 -4.45
N GLU A 15 -0.69 -5.22 -5.55
CA GLU A 15 0.62 -5.88 -5.53
C GLU A 15 1.71 -4.98 -4.92
N LEU A 16 1.72 -3.70 -5.29
CA LEU A 16 2.68 -2.71 -4.77
C LEU A 16 2.57 -2.53 -3.25
N PHE A 17 1.37 -2.68 -2.69
CA PHE A 17 1.15 -2.64 -1.25
C PHE A 17 1.66 -3.88 -0.51
N GLY A 18 2.17 -4.90 -1.20
CA GLY A 18 2.82 -6.05 -0.57
C GLY A 18 3.96 -5.62 0.37
N PHE A 19 3.96 -6.14 1.59
CA PHE A 19 4.96 -5.78 2.62
C PHE A 19 5.77 -6.98 3.14
N GLY A 20 5.43 -8.22 2.74
CA GLY A 20 6.09 -9.42 3.25
C GLY A 20 7.58 -9.55 2.95
N HIS A 21 8.09 -8.80 1.95
CA HIS A 21 9.50 -8.76 1.60
C HIS A 21 10.32 -7.78 2.47
N LEU A 22 9.66 -6.92 3.25
CA LEU A 22 10.33 -5.90 4.06
C LEU A 22 10.83 -6.48 5.39
N PRO A 23 11.92 -5.97 5.98
CA PRO A 23 12.30 -6.24 7.37
C PRO A 23 11.19 -5.94 8.40
N PRO A 24 11.18 -6.61 9.58
CA PRO A 24 10.10 -6.48 10.57
C PRO A 24 9.78 -5.04 11.02
N HIS A 25 10.78 -4.18 11.18
CA HIS A 25 10.57 -2.79 11.58
C HIS A 25 9.89 -1.96 10.50
N GLN A 26 10.16 -2.24 9.22
CA GLN A 26 9.47 -1.62 8.10
C GLN A 26 8.07 -2.21 7.89
N GLN A 27 7.88 -3.51 8.11
CA GLN A 27 6.56 -4.13 8.06
C GLN A 27 5.60 -3.51 9.07
N ALA A 28 6.07 -3.21 10.30
CA ALA A 28 5.26 -2.57 11.32
C ALA A 28 4.67 -1.22 10.87
N VAL A 29 5.42 -0.48 10.05
CA VAL A 29 5.02 0.84 9.52
C VAL A 29 4.26 0.71 8.19
N GLY A 30 4.63 -0.25 7.35
CA GLY A 30 4.02 -0.47 6.04
C GLY A 30 2.68 -1.19 6.09
N LYS A 31 2.45 -2.06 7.09
CA LYS A 31 1.24 -2.87 7.22
C LYS A 31 -0.05 -2.03 7.33
N PRO A 32 -0.12 -0.95 8.13
CA PRO A 32 -1.31 -0.10 8.16
C PRO A 32 -1.70 0.47 6.79
N CYS A 33 -0.71 0.82 5.96
CA CYS A 33 -0.95 1.32 4.61
C CYS A 33 -1.47 0.20 3.68
N HIS A 34 -0.92 -1.01 3.81
CA HIS A 34 -1.43 -2.19 3.09
C HIS A 34 -2.90 -2.47 3.44
N ASP A 35 -3.21 -2.56 4.74
CA ASP A 35 -4.55 -2.89 5.22
C ASP A 35 -5.57 -1.84 4.74
N LEU A 36 -5.22 -0.55 4.82
CA LEU A 36 -6.06 0.54 4.31
C LEU A 36 -6.25 0.45 2.79
N ALA A 37 -5.20 0.18 2.01
CA ALA A 37 -5.31 0.03 0.57
C ALA A 37 -6.26 -1.12 0.20
N MET A 38 -6.12 -2.28 0.86
CA MET A 38 -7.01 -3.42 0.64
C MET A 38 -8.46 -3.09 1.02
N GLN A 39 -8.67 -2.34 2.10
CA GLN A 39 -9.99 -1.87 2.48
C GLN A 39 -10.61 -0.94 1.43
N MET A 40 -9.84 0.02 0.91
CA MET A 40 -10.33 0.97 -0.11
C MET A 40 -10.65 0.25 -1.42
N ILE A 41 -9.78 -0.65 -1.86
CA ILE A 41 -10.05 -1.50 -3.03
C ILE A 41 -11.36 -2.25 -2.79
N LYS A 42 -11.53 -2.94 -1.66
CA LYS A 42 -12.75 -3.70 -1.39
C LYS A 42 -14.02 -2.83 -1.36
N ALA A 43 -13.95 -1.64 -0.76
CA ALA A 43 -15.11 -0.81 -0.47
C ALA A 43 -15.56 0.07 -1.64
N LEU A 44 -14.65 0.43 -2.54
CA LEU A 44 -14.91 1.42 -3.58
C LEU A 44 -14.93 0.80 -4.98
N PRO A 45 -15.73 1.36 -5.90
CA PRO A 45 -15.68 0.99 -7.31
C PRO A 45 -14.36 1.47 -7.94
N ASP A 46 -13.97 0.79 -9.03
CA ASP A 46 -12.79 1.19 -9.78
C ASP A 46 -13.02 2.52 -10.50
N GLY A 47 -11.99 3.35 -10.54
CA GLY A 47 -12.03 4.65 -11.20
C GLY A 47 -10.86 5.54 -10.82
N HIS A 48 -10.74 6.68 -11.49
CA HIS A 48 -9.62 7.61 -11.33
C HIS A 48 -9.41 8.10 -9.89
N HIS A 49 -10.49 8.32 -9.12
CA HIS A 49 -10.37 8.73 -7.72
C HIS A 49 -9.79 7.63 -6.83
N LEU A 50 -10.17 6.36 -7.05
CA LEU A 50 -9.59 5.24 -6.31
C LEU A 50 -8.10 5.10 -6.63
N ALA A 51 -7.74 5.13 -7.92
CA ALA A 51 -6.35 5.06 -8.37
C ALA A 51 -5.49 6.20 -7.79
N ALA A 52 -5.98 7.44 -7.85
CA ALA A 52 -5.29 8.60 -7.27
C ALA A 52 -5.11 8.49 -5.75
N GLY A 53 -6.12 7.95 -5.05
CA GLY A 53 -6.03 7.67 -3.62
C GLY A 53 -4.99 6.60 -3.29
N LEU A 54 -4.97 5.49 -4.04
CA LEU A 54 -4.00 4.41 -3.87
C LEU A 54 -2.57 4.87 -4.16
N HIS A 55 -2.37 5.69 -5.21
CA HIS A 55 -1.08 6.29 -5.50
C HIS A 55 -0.60 7.18 -4.33
N SER A 56 -1.45 8.07 -3.85
CA SER A 56 -1.14 8.95 -2.73
C SER A 56 -0.76 8.17 -1.47
N LEU A 57 -1.50 7.11 -1.16
CA LEU A 57 -1.23 6.24 -0.03
C LEU A 57 0.09 5.47 -0.19
N LEU A 58 0.42 5.03 -1.41
CA LEU A 58 1.67 4.34 -1.69
C LEU A 58 2.86 5.27 -1.45
N GLN A 59 2.79 6.51 -1.92
CA GLN A 59 3.84 7.50 -1.67
C GLN A 59 4.00 7.79 -0.16
N ALA A 60 2.89 7.93 0.56
CA ALA A 60 2.93 8.12 2.02
C ALA A 60 3.62 6.94 2.73
N ARG A 61 3.29 5.70 2.34
CA ARG A 61 3.92 4.49 2.86
C ARG A 61 5.44 4.52 2.66
N GLU A 62 5.90 4.82 1.44
CA GLU A 62 7.33 4.91 1.13
C GLU A 62 8.04 5.98 1.96
N SER A 63 7.41 7.15 2.16
CA SER A 63 7.94 8.19 3.06
C SER A 63 8.08 7.70 4.50
N PHE A 64 7.10 6.95 5.03
CA PHE A 64 7.16 6.42 6.39
C PHE A 64 8.21 5.32 6.56
N ILE A 65 8.36 4.43 5.56
CA ILE A 65 9.40 3.38 5.58
C ILE A 65 10.80 4.03 5.62
N ARG A 66 11.05 5.04 4.78
CA ARG A 66 12.33 5.78 4.78
C ARG A 66 12.60 6.47 6.12
N ALA A 67 11.58 7.06 6.74
CA ALA A 67 11.69 7.66 8.07
C ALA A 67 11.98 6.61 9.17
N ALA A 68 11.41 5.40 9.04
CA ALA A 68 11.69 4.30 9.95
C ALA A 68 13.14 3.81 9.84
N ASP A 69 13.73 3.82 8.64
CA ASP A 69 15.14 3.46 8.44
C ASP A 69 16.11 4.50 8.99
N ALA A 70 15.79 5.80 8.87
CA ALA A 70 16.59 6.88 9.45
C ALA A 70 16.70 6.80 10.99
N ARG A 71 15.77 6.07 11.64
CA ARG A 71 15.75 5.86 13.08
C ARG A 71 16.58 4.67 13.56
N LYS A 72 17.20 3.87 12.68
CA LYS A 72 18.09 2.79 13.13
C LYS A 72 19.26 3.38 13.92
N PRO A 73 19.44 3.05 15.21
CA PRO A 73 20.72 3.25 15.85
C PRO A 73 21.71 2.30 15.17
N SER A 74 22.84 2.86 14.72
CA SER A 74 23.99 2.09 14.22
C SER A 74 24.49 1.09 15.25
#